data_AF-A0AA97EHD5-F1
#
_entry.id   AF-A0AA97EHD5-F1
#
_cell.length_a   1.000
_cell.length_b   1.000
_cell.length_c   1.000
_cell.angle_alpha   90.00
_cell.angle_beta   90.00
_cell.angle_gamma   90.00
#
_symmetry.space_group_name_H-M   'P 1'
#
loop_
_entity.id
_entity.type
_entity.pdbx_description
1 polymer ?
#
loop_
_entity_poly.entity_id
_entity_poly.type
_entity_poly.pdbx_seq_one_letter_code
_entity_poly.pdbx_strand_id
1 'polypeptide(L)' 'MAEPIIADTKPVVMELEAGDHYWCTCGQSTNQPFCNGAHKGTEFVPLKFTLEENKQVALCACKYTQNAPFCDGSHTKL' A
#
# COMPACT_ATOMS: atom_id res chain seq x y z
N MET A 1 -7.65 -14.79 -10.60
CA MET A 1 -7.31 -13.53 -9.94
C MET A 1 -5.87 -13.65 -9.54
N ALA A 2 -5.01 -12.77 -10.03
CA ALA A 2 -3.62 -12.70 -9.64
C ALA A 2 -3.53 -12.37 -8.14
N GLU A 3 -2.61 -13.03 -7.46
CA GLU A 3 -2.27 -12.73 -6.06
C GLU A 3 -1.23 -11.60 -6.03
N PRO A 4 -1.34 -10.62 -5.13
CA PRO A 4 -0.35 -9.55 -5.03
C PRO A 4 0.93 -10.08 -4.40
N ILE A 5 2.07 -9.47 -4.75
CA ILE A 5 3.35 -9.85 -4.16
C ILE A 5 3.48 -9.20 -2.78
N ILE A 6 3.90 -9.97 -1.78
CA ILE A 6 4.27 -9.43 -0.46
C ILE A 6 5.53 -8.60 -0.64
N ALA A 7 5.43 -7.28 -0.47
CA ALA A 7 6.60 -6.40 -0.55
C ALA A 7 7.41 -6.41 0.75
N ASP A 8 6.73 -6.44 1.89
CA ASP A 8 7.31 -6.65 3.23
C ASP A 8 6.23 -7.19 4.18
N THR A 9 6.64 -7.89 5.24
CA THR A 9 5.76 -8.34 6.34
C THR A 9 5.69 -7.33 7.48
N LYS A 10 6.32 -6.15 7.34
CA LYS A 10 6.21 -5.04 8.28
C LYS A 10 5.49 -3.85 7.65
N PRO A 11 4.67 -3.09 8.40
CA PRO A 11 4.08 -1.86 7.89
C PRO A 11 5.14 -0.78 7.66
N VAL A 12 4.90 0.11 6.71
CA VAL A 12 5.70 1.32 6.53
C VAL A 12 5.05 2.43 7.35
N VAL A 13 5.73 2.87 8.40
CA VAL A 13 5.29 3.98 9.26
C VAL A 13 5.97 5.27 8.78
N MET A 14 5.18 6.28 8.41
CA MET A 14 5.70 7.56 7.94
C MET A 14 4.71 8.70 8.17
N GLU A 15 5.20 9.93 8.22
CA GLU A 15 4.38 11.13 8.15
C GLU A 15 4.02 11.41 6.69
N LEU A 16 2.74 11.66 6.43
CA LEU A 16 2.24 12.06 5.13
C LEU A 16 1.52 13.39 5.22
N GLU A 17 1.76 14.21 4.20
CA GLU A 17 1.05 15.47 4.02
C GLU A 17 -0.40 15.24 3.58
N ALA A 18 -1.26 16.21 3.88
CA ALA A 18 -2.61 16.27 3.36
C ALA A 18 -2.60 16.23 1.83
N GLY A 19 -3.60 15.59 1.25
CA GLY A 19 -3.76 15.45 -0.19
C GLY A 19 -3.88 14.01 -0.67
N ASP A 20 -3.78 13.88 -1.99
CA ASP A 20 -4.01 12.64 -2.71
C ASP A 20 -2.74 11.79 -2.81
N HIS A 21 -2.85 10.52 -2.43
CA HIS A 21 -1.78 9.54 -2.47
C HIS A 21 -2.24 8.28 -3.20
N TYR A 22 -1.30 7.54 -3.78
CA TYR A 22 -1.58 6.32 -4.54
C TYR A 22 -0.82 5.13 -3.95
N TRP A 23 -1.54 4.27 -3.25
CA TRP A 23 -0.99 3.07 -2.64
C TRP A 23 -0.82 1.94 -3.66
N CYS A 24 0.32 1.25 -3.59
CA CYS A 24 0.60 0.09 -4.43
C CYS A 24 -0.21 -1.12 -3.96
N THR A 25 -1.08 -1.65 -4.83
CA THR A 25 -1.89 -2.85 -4.59
C THR A 25 -1.22 -4.15 -5.06
N CYS A 26 -0.29 -4.07 -6.03
CA CYS A 26 0.31 -5.26 -6.67
C CYS A 26 1.57 -5.82 -5.99
N GLY A 27 2.25 -5.03 -5.14
CA GLY A 27 3.52 -5.41 -4.51
C GLY A 27 4.79 -5.19 -5.34
N GLN A 28 4.68 -4.97 -6.65
CA GLN A 28 5.82 -4.88 -7.57
C GLN A 28 6.53 -3.51 -7.57
N SER A 29 5.97 -2.50 -6.90
CA SER A 29 6.59 -1.17 -6.85
C SER A 29 7.93 -1.23 -6.12
N THR A 30 8.93 -0.53 -6.66
CA THR A 30 10.20 -0.26 -5.97
C THR A 30 10.11 0.97 -5.07
N ASN A 31 9.03 1.74 -5.18
CA ASN A 31 8.74 2.93 -4.36
C ASN A 31 7.69 2.61 -3.27
N GLN A 32 7.77 1.45 -2.64
CA GLN A 32 6.82 1.05 -1.60
C GLN A 32 6.77 2.10 -0.48
N PRO A 33 5.58 2.38 0.09
CA PRO A 33 4.30 1.69 -0.13
C PRO A 33 3.50 2.23 -1.33
N PHE A 34 4.06 3.17 -2.09
CA PHE A 34 3.37 3.88 -3.18
C PHE A 34 3.52 3.22 -4.54
N CYS A 35 2.60 3.55 -5.44
CA CYS A 35 2.65 3.09 -6.82
C CYS A 35 3.73 3.84 -7.62
N ASN A 36 4.56 3.09 -8.36
CA ASN A 36 5.51 3.63 -9.35
C ASN A 36 5.15 3.25 -10.80
N GLY A 37 4.01 2.60 -11.02
CA GLY A 37 3.58 2.13 -12.35
C GLY A 37 4.01 0.69 -12.71
N ALA A 38 4.74 -0.02 -11.85
CA ALA A 38 5.15 -1.42 -12.10
C ALA A 38 3.96 -2.40 -12.27
N HIS A 39 2.74 -2.02 -11.87
CA HIS A 39 1.54 -2.83 -12.07
C HIS A 39 1.09 -2.94 -13.55
N LYS A 40 1.64 -2.13 -14.45
CA LYS A 40 1.27 -2.16 -15.88
C LYS A 40 1.49 -3.56 -16.47
N GLY A 41 0.47 -4.10 -17.11
CA GLY A 41 0.47 -5.48 -17.64
C GLY A 41 -0.14 -6.52 -16.68
N THR A 42 -0.60 -6.11 -15.50
CA THR A 42 -1.37 -6.94 -14.57
C THR A 42 -2.82 -6.43 -14.42
N GLU A 43 -3.66 -7.18 -13.72
CA GLU A 43 -5.03 -6.76 -13.36
C GLU A 43 -5.08 -5.75 -12.20
N PHE A 44 -3.95 -5.46 -11.55
CA PHE A 44 -3.89 -4.57 -10.39
C PHE A 44 -3.94 -3.10 -10.81
N VAL A 45 -4.75 -2.33 -10.07
CA VAL A 45 -4.85 -0.88 -10.18
C VAL A 45 -4.46 -0.27 -8.83
N PRO A 46 -3.64 0.80 -8.79
CA PRO A 46 -3.27 1.45 -7.53
C PRO A 46 -4.49 2.07 -6.83
N LEU A 47 -4.51 2.01 -5.50
CA LEU A 47 -5.60 2.57 -4.71
C LEU A 47 -5.29 4.04 -4.39
N LYS A 48 -6.13 4.95 -4.89
CA LYS A 48 -6.11 6.35 -4.50
C LYS A 48 -6.72 6.49 -3.10
N PHE A 49 -6.06 7.23 -2.21
CA PHE A 49 -6.61 7.66 -0.92
C PHE A 49 -6.22 9.11 -0.65
N THR A 50 -7.04 9.80 0.14
CA THR A 50 -6.85 11.22 0.44
C THR A 50 -6.70 11.40 1.94
N LEU A 51 -5.71 12.19 2.36
CA LEU A 51 -5.58 12.63 3.75
C LEU A 51 -6.07 14.07 3.88
N GLU A 52 -6.93 14.34 4.86
CA GLU A 52 -7.48 15.68 5.10
C GLU A 52 -6.46 16.61 5.79
N GLU A 53 -5.51 16.04 6.52
CA GLU A 53 -4.48 16.74 7.26
C GLU A 53 -3.17 15.93 7.28
N ASN A 54 -2.08 16.62 7.61
CA ASN A 54 -0.78 15.98 7.79
C ASN A 54 -0.83 15.06 9.01
N LYS A 55 -0.52 13.78 8.85
CA LYS A 55 -0.51 12.83 9.96
C LYS A 55 0.45 11.67 9.75
N GLN A 56 0.90 11.09 10.85
CA GLN A 56 1.63 9.83 10.84
C GLN A 56 0.65 8.69 10.54
N VAL A 57 1.02 7.83 9.58
CA VAL A 57 0.24 6.67 9.18
C VAL A 57 1.10 5.42 9.14
N ALA A 58 0.47 4.26 9.28
CA ALA A 58 1.07 2.96 9.01
C ALA A 58 0.43 2.37 7.75
N LEU A 59 1.17 2.33 6.65
CA LEU A 59 0.70 1.79 5.37
C LEU A 59 1.07 0.32 5.22
N CYS A 60 0.17 -0.44 4.57
CA CYS A 60 0.36 -1.86 4.35
C CYS A 60 1.43 -2.14 3.28
N ALA A 61 2.42 -2.96 3.62
CA ALA A 61 3.42 -3.48 2.69
C ALA A 61 3.12 -4.91 2.21
N CYS A 62 2.36 -5.70 2.97
CA CYS A 62 2.11 -7.10 2.63
C CYS A 62 1.07 -7.30 1.54
N LYS A 63 0.19 -6.31 1.31
CA LYS A 63 -0.90 -6.31 0.31
C LYS A 63 -2.11 -7.20 0.63
N TYR A 64 -2.14 -7.80 1.82
CA TYR A 64 -3.27 -8.59 2.32
C TYR A 64 -4.08 -7.88 3.41
N THR A 65 -3.92 -6.56 3.55
CA THR A 65 -4.74 -5.82 4.51
C THR A 65 -6.20 -5.78 4.09
N GLN A 66 -7.10 -5.88 5.07
CA GLN A 66 -8.54 -5.68 4.89
C GLN A 66 -8.95 -4.22 5.16
N ASN A 67 -8.00 -3.36 5.57
CA ASN A 67 -8.20 -1.93 5.84
C ASN A 67 -7.33 -1.06 4.93
N ALA A 68 -7.27 -1.42 3.64
CA ALA A 68 -6.42 -0.73 2.68
C ALA A 68 -6.71 0.79 2.64
N PRO A 69 -5.67 1.65 2.57
CA PRO A 69 -4.25 1.33 2.38
C PRO A 69 -3.47 1.08 3.70
N PHE A 70 -4.15 1.16 4.84
CA PHE A 70 -3.52 1.12 6.16
C PHE A 70 -3.21 -0.29 6.63
N CYS A 71 -2.27 -0.42 7.57
CA CYS A 71 -1.98 -1.69 8.20
C CYS A 71 -3.07 -2.06 9.22
N ASP A 72 -3.54 -3.30 9.17
CA ASP A 72 -4.47 -3.93 10.12
C ASP A 72 -3.88 -5.15 10.84
N GLY A 73 -2.58 -5.41 10.64
CA GLY A 73 -1.91 -6.57 11.22
C GLY A 73 -2.09 -7.88 10.44
N SER A 74 -2.77 -7.89 9.29
CA SER A 74 -2.97 -9.11 8.49
C SER A 74 -1.66 -9.83 8.12
N HIS A 75 -0.55 -9.10 8.02
CA HIS A 75 0.79 -9.66 7.80
C HIS A 75 1.27 -10.64 8.89
N THR A 76 0.68 -10.61 10.10
CA THR A 76 1.06 -11.52 11.21
C THR A 76 0.58 -12.96 11.00
N LYS A 77 -0.29 -13.18 10.00
CA LYS A 77 -0.91 -14.48 9.69
C LYS A 77 -0.56 -14.99 8.29
N LEU A 78 0.41 -14.35 7.62
CA LEU A 78 0.90 -14.73 6.29
C LEU A 78 2.07 -15.71 6.38
#